data_AF-A0A2V6NFE8-F1
#
_entry.id   AF-A0A2V6NFE8-F1
#
_cell.length_a   1.000
_cell.length_b   1.000
_cell.length_c   1.000
_cell.angle_alpha   90.00
_cell.angle_beta   90.00
_cell.angle_gamma   90.00
#
_symmetry.space_group_name_H-M   'P 1'
#
loop_
_entity.id
_entity.type
_entity.pdbx_description
1 polymer ?
#
loop_
_entity_poly.entity_id
_entity_poly.type
_entity_poly.pdbx_seq_one_letter_code
_entity_poly.pdbx_strand_id
1 'polypeptide(L)'
;MRRRSRRDFFSAWAACLLIIIALLITLLVEVPIDNQIKMWTAETIPSDWGAIRGRWQCFHTARTFVSLASFGSLAIAIIFPKSKN
;
A
#
# COMPACT_ATOMS: atom_id res chain seq x y z
N MET A 1 -10.12 21.47 22.99
CA MET A 1 -9.22 20.32 22.77
C MET A 1 -10.04 19.03 22.76
N ARG A 2 -10.31 18.45 21.58
CA ARG A 2 -11.17 17.24 21.42
C ARG A 2 -10.39 16.03 21.96
N ARG A 3 -10.84 15.38 23.05
CA ARG A 3 -10.21 14.13 23.54
C ARG A 3 -10.54 13.00 22.55
N ARG A 4 -9.56 12.55 21.76
CA ARG A 4 -9.69 11.38 20.87
C ARG A 4 -10.05 10.13 21.67
N SER A 5 -10.99 9.33 21.18
CA SER A 5 -11.32 8.06 21.82
C SER A 5 -10.23 7.02 21.56
N ARG A 6 -10.12 5.99 22.41
CA ARG A 6 -9.13 4.90 22.23
C ARG A 6 -9.25 4.26 20.83
N ARG A 7 -10.47 4.14 20.29
CA ARG A 7 -10.72 3.54 18.98
C ARG A 7 -10.22 4.40 17.82
N ASP A 8 -10.43 5.72 17.88
CA ASP A 8 -9.93 6.65 16.85
C ASP A 8 -8.40 6.65 16.82
N PHE A 9 -7.77 6.50 17.98
CA PHE A 9 -6.32 6.33 18.09
C PHE A 9 -5.86 5.03 17.43
N PHE A 10 -6.50 3.89 17.71
CA PHE A 10 -6.16 2.62 17.06
C PHE A 10 -6.35 2.67 15.54
N SER A 11 -7.44 3.26 15.04
CA SER A 11 -7.68 3.41 13.60
C SER A 11 -6.63 4.29 12.92
N ALA A 12 -6.19 5.38 13.57
CA ALA A 12 -5.13 6.24 13.05
C ALA A 12 -3.77 5.52 13.01
N TRP A 13 -3.43 4.74 14.04
CA TRP A 13 -2.22 3.92 14.04
C TRP A 13 -2.25 2.83 12.99
N ALA A 14 -3.40 2.16 12.82
CA ALA A 14 -3.60 1.17 11.76
C ALA A 14 -3.37 1.79 10.38
N ALA A 15 -3.93 2.98 10.12
CA ALA A 15 -3.70 3.69 8.87
C ALA A 15 -2.21 3.98 8.63
N CYS A 16 -1.50 4.46 9.66
CA CYS A 16 -0.06 4.74 9.60
C CYS A 16 0.76 3.48 9.28
N LEU A 17 0.47 2.36 9.95
CA LEU A 17 1.17 1.10 9.69
C LEU A 17 0.88 0.57 8.29
N LEU A 18 -0.38 0.60 7.86
CA LEU A 18 -0.78 0.14 6.52
C LEU A 18 -0.11 0.96 5.41
N ILE A 19 0.00 2.28 5.56
CA ILE A 19 0.67 3.09 4.53
C ILE A 19 2.19 2.81 4.50
N ILE A 20 2.83 2.57 5.65
CA ILE A 20 4.23 2.16 5.71
C ILE A 20 4.41 0.82 4.98
N ILE A 21 3.52 -0.16 5.19
CA ILE A 21 3.57 -1.44 4.48
C ILE A 21 3.43 -1.22 2.96
N ALA A 22 2.49 -0.38 2.51
CA ALA A 22 2.34 -0.06 1.10
C ALA A 22 3.61 0.59 0.51
N LEU A 23 4.25 1.49 1.25
CA LEU A 23 5.53 2.11 0.85
C LEU A 23 6.65 1.07 0.74
N LEU A 24 6.75 0.15 1.70
CA LEU A 24 7.74 -0.92 1.65
C LEU A 24 7.54 -1.84 0.45
N ILE A 25 6.29 -2.24 0.14
CA ILE A 25 5.99 -3.01 -1.08
C ILE A 25 6.43 -2.22 -2.33
N THR A 26 6.14 -0.92 -2.37
CA THR A 26 6.52 -0.06 -3.50
C THR A 26 8.03 -0.02 -3.68
N LEU A 27 8.77 0.35 -2.64
CA LEU A 27 10.20 0.64 -2.73
C LEU A 27 11.05 -0.62 -2.84
N LEU A 28 10.64 -1.70 -2.16
CA LEU A 28 11.44 -2.94 -2.10
C LEU A 28 11.08 -3.95 -3.17
N VAL A 29 9.91 -3.85 -3.79
CA VAL A 29 9.44 -4.84 -4.77
C VAL A 29 9.08 -4.21 -6.11
N GLU A 30 8.14 -3.26 -6.14
CA GLU A 30 7.65 -2.69 -7.41
C GLU A 30 8.73 -1.88 -8.12
N VAL A 31 9.42 -0.97 -7.41
CA VAL A 31 10.46 -0.10 -7.99
C VAL A 31 11.64 -0.90 -8.58
N PRO A 32 12.22 -1.92 -7.90
CA PRO A 32 13.27 -2.74 -8.49
C PRO A 32 12.81 -3.50 -9.74
N ILE A 33 11.56 -3.97 -9.79
CA ILE A 33 11.02 -4.65 -10.97
C ILE A 33 10.78 -3.64 -12.11
N ASP A 34 10.20 -2.48 -11.81
CA ASP A 34 9.97 -1.42 -12.80
C ASP A 34 11.30 -0.96 -13.42
N ASN A 35 12.35 -0.82 -12.61
CA ASN A 35 13.67 -0.46 -13.10
C ASN A 35 14.31 -1.53 -13.99
N GLN A 36 13.97 -2.81 -13.80
CA GLN A 36 14.37 -3.88 -14.73
C GLN A 36 13.57 -3.80 -16.03
N ILE A 37 12.24 -3.69 -15.94
CA ILE A 37 11.34 -3.65 -17.10
C ILE A 37 11.67 -2.47 -18.03
N LYS A 38 12.00 -1.30 -17.46
CA LYS A 38 12.38 -0.10 -18.22
C LYS A 38 13.61 -0.29 -19.12
N MET A 39 14.46 -1.27 -18.83
CA MET A 39 15.67 -1.55 -19.61
C MET A 39 15.44 -2.57 -20.73
N TRP A 40 14.27 -3.20 -20.80
CA TRP A 40 13.98 -4.22 -21.80
C TRP A 40 13.76 -3.61 -23.19
N THR A 41 14.27 -4.29 -24.20
CA THR A 41 13.98 -4.05 -25.62
C THR A 41 13.33 -5.29 -26.22
N ALA A 42 12.90 -5.22 -27.48
CA ALA A 42 12.38 -6.40 -28.19
C ALA A 42 13.40 -7.54 -28.29
N GLU A 43 14.70 -7.23 -28.23
CA GLU A 43 15.79 -8.19 -28.34
C GLU A 43 16.29 -8.68 -26.97
N THR A 44 16.14 -7.87 -25.91
CA THR A 44 16.70 -8.15 -24.58
C THR A 44 15.67 -8.58 -23.55
N ILE A 45 14.40 -8.72 -23.94
CA ILE A 45 13.35 -9.19 -23.03
C ILE A 45 13.67 -10.61 -22.52
N PRO A 46 13.69 -10.84 -21.20
CA PRO A 46 13.96 -12.16 -20.65
C PRO A 46 12.90 -13.19 -21.07
N SER A 47 13.28 -14.44 -21.23
CA SER A 47 12.33 -15.52 -21.55
C SER A 47 11.30 -15.76 -20.45
N ASP A 48 11.61 -15.38 -19.20
CA ASP A 48 10.76 -15.48 -18.01
C ASP A 48 9.99 -14.17 -17.68
N TRP A 49 9.92 -13.22 -18.61
CA TRP A 49 9.26 -11.92 -18.41
C TRP A 49 7.83 -12.04 -17.85
N GLY A 50 7.10 -13.10 -18.21
CA GLY A 50 5.75 -13.37 -17.73
C GLY A 50 5.70 -13.62 -16.22
N ALA A 51 6.68 -14.33 -15.67
CA ALA A 51 6.80 -14.57 -14.23
C ALA A 51 7.16 -13.28 -13.49
N ILE A 52 8.06 -12.48 -14.05
CA ILE A 52 8.44 -11.16 -13.50
C ILE A 52 7.22 -10.23 -13.45
N ARG A 53 6.46 -10.15 -14.56
CA ARG A 53 5.21 -9.38 -14.62
C ARG A 53 4.16 -9.92 -13.65
N GLY A 54 4.01 -11.24 -13.54
CA GLY A 54 3.07 -11.87 -12.61
C GLY A 54 3.37 -11.51 -11.16
N ARG A 55 4.66 -11.54 -10.76
CA ARG A 55 5.11 -11.09 -9.44
C ARG A 55 4.76 -9.62 -9.21
N TRP A 56 5.05 -8.76 -10.18
CA TRP A 56 4.70 -7.34 -10.11
C TRP A 56 3.19 -7.13 -9.91
N GLN A 57 2.35 -7.81 -10.70
CA GLN A 57 0.89 -7.69 -10.63
C GLN A 57 0.34 -8.11 -9.25
N CYS A 58 0.88 -9.19 -8.69
CA CYS A 58 0.50 -9.67 -7.36
C CYS A 58 0.79 -8.61 -6.27
N PHE A 59 2.02 -8.09 -6.24
CA PHE A 59 2.41 -7.08 -5.25
C PHE A 59 1.71 -5.74 -5.48
N HIS A 60 1.51 -5.32 -6.72
CA HIS A 60 0.76 -4.11 -7.05
C HIS A 60 -0.71 -4.19 -6.62
N THR A 61 -1.34 -5.35 -6.82
CA THR A 61 -2.69 -5.62 -6.33
C THR A 61 -2.73 -5.55 -4.80
N ALA A 62 -1.81 -6.25 -4.12
CA ALA A 62 -1.72 -6.21 -2.66
C ALA A 62 -1.50 -4.80 -2.13
N ARG A 63 -0.56 -4.03 -2.71
CA ARG A 63 -0.29 -2.64 -2.36
C ARG A 63 -1.54 -1.76 -2.49
N THR A 64 -2.32 -1.96 -3.55
CA THR A 64 -3.54 -1.20 -3.80
C THR A 64 -4.58 -1.44 -2.71
N PHE A 65 -4.85 -2.69 -2.36
CA PHE A 65 -5.79 -3.03 -1.27
C PHE A 65 -5.30 -2.56 0.11
N VAL A 66 -3.98 -2.67 0.39
CA VAL A 66 -3.38 -2.14 1.62
C VAL A 66 -3.54 -0.62 1.71
N SER A 67 -3.32 0.09 0.60
CA SER A 67 -3.51 1.55 0.53
C SER A 67 -4.98 1.94 0.73
N LEU A 68 -5.91 1.18 0.15
CA LEU A 68 -7.35 1.39 0.35
C LEU A 68 -7.76 1.15 1.82
N ALA A 69 -7.25 0.10 2.45
CA ALA A 69 -7.48 -0.17 3.87
C ALA A 69 -6.89 0.92 4.78
N SER A 70 -5.71 1.45 4.44
CA SER A 70 -5.09 2.58 5.14
C SER A 70 -5.98 3.82 5.07
N PHE A 71 -6.41 4.18 3.86
CA PHE A 71 -7.32 5.29 3.63
C PHE A 71 -8.64 5.12 4.36
N GLY A 72 -9.26 3.94 4.30
CA GLY A 72 -10.48 3.63 5.04
C GLY A 72 -10.32 3.76 6.55
N SER A 73 -9.20 3.27 7.10
CA SER A 73 -8.89 3.38 8.53
C SER A 73 -8.74 4.85 8.97
N LEU A 74 -8.08 5.66 8.14
CA LEU A 74 -7.94 7.10 8.37
C LEU A 74 -9.29 7.82 8.27
N ALA A 75 -10.10 7.51 7.26
CA ALA A 75 -11.43 8.07 7.07
C ALA A 75 -12.34 7.75 8.28
N ILE A 76 -12.29 6.52 8.82
CA ILE A 76 -13.03 6.15 10.03
C ILE A 76 -12.57 7.00 11.22
N ALA A 77 -11.27 7.18 11.42
CA ALA A 77 -10.72 7.96 12.51
C ALA A 77 -11.10 9.45 12.46
N ILE A 78 -11.39 9.99 11.26
CA ILE A 78 -11.70 11.40 11.03
C ILE A 78 -13.20 11.69 10.97
N ILE A 79 -13.97 10.85 10.26
CA ILE A 79 -15.38 11.10 9.94
C ILE A 79 -16.31 10.59 11.03
N PHE A 80 -15.97 9.48 11.69
CA PHE A 80 -16.78 8.88 12.75
C PHE A 80 -16.13 8.98 14.14
N PRO A 81 -15.62 10.16 14.59
CA PRO A 81 -15.08 10.28 15.92
C PRO A 81 -16.22 10.04 16.90
N LYS A 82 -16.09 9.03 17.77
CA LYS A 82 -17.17 8.68 18.69
C LYS A 82 -17.47 9.89 19.59
N SER A 83 -18.64 10.50 19.40
CA SER A 83 -19.14 11.51 20.34
C SER A 83 -19.32 10.85 21.71
N LYS A 84 -18.85 11.54 22.76
CA LYS A 84 -19.14 11.14 24.14
C LYS A 84 -20.62 11.46 24.39
N ASN A 85 -21.48 10.45 24.36
CA ASN A 85 -22.69 10.48 25.18
C ASN A 85 -22.28 10.20 26.63
#